data_AF-A0A1G8HJM9-F1
#
_entry.id   AF-A0A1G8HJM9-F1
#
_cell.length_a   1.000
_cell.length_b   1.000
_cell.length_c   1.000
_cell.angle_alpha   90.00
_cell.angle_beta   90.00
_cell.angle_gamma   90.00
#
_symmetry.space_group_name_H-M   'P 1'
#
loop_
_entity.id
_entity.type
_entity.pdbx_description
1 polymer ?
#
loop_
_entity_poly.entity_id
_entity_poly.type
_entity_poly.pdbx_seq_one_letter_code
_entity_poly.pdbx_strand_id
1 'polypeptide(L)'
;MTKKLSLLPLIDSVATAAVAWQKAETRRNSLRNELNTMYRIYFDANGRPAGDPLRRIDPDDPAFAGVIEFTAMAYGRFKDAQAEATKLKRKMRSAIVALERAR
;
A
#
# COMPACT_ATOMS: atom_id res chain seq x y z
N MET A 1 -42.08 1.58 13.58
CA MET A 1 -41.37 0.60 12.74
C MET A 1 -40.28 1.35 11.96
N THR A 2 -39.01 1.34 12.37
CA THR A 2 -37.99 2.15 11.64
C THR A 2 -36.51 1.77 11.87
N LYS A 3 -36.19 0.56 12.36
CA LYS A 3 -34.78 0.18 12.66
C LYS A 3 -34.16 -0.86 11.73
N LYS A 4 -34.97 -1.64 10.98
CA LYS A 4 -34.47 -2.68 10.05
C LYS A 4 -34.02 -2.13 8.69
N LEU A 5 -34.64 -1.05 8.21
CA LEU A 5 -34.25 -0.39 6.96
C LEU A 5 -32.88 0.31 7.05
N SER A 6 -32.37 0.61 8.25
CA SER A 6 -31.07 1.30 8.45
C SER A 6 -29.87 0.35 8.45
N LEU A 7 -30.06 -0.96 8.62
CA LEU A 7 -28.95 -1.92 8.73
C LEU A 7 -28.41 -2.35 7.35
N LEU A 8 -29.30 -2.61 6.38
CA LEU A 8 -28.90 -3.03 5.04
C LEU A 8 -28.01 -2.01 4.31
N PRO A 9 -28.30 -0.70 4.33
CA PRO A 9 -27.41 0.31 3.75
C PRO A 9 -26.04 0.38 4.43
N LEU A 10 -25.97 0.11 5.73
CA LEU A 10 -24.70 0.09 6.47
C LEU A 10 -23.86 -1.15 6.11
N ILE A 11 -24.50 -2.31 5.96
CA ILE A 11 -23.84 -3.53 5.47
C ILE A 11 -23.29 -3.32 4.06
N ASP A 12 -24.08 -2.72 3.16
CA ASP A 12 -23.65 -2.40 1.80
C ASP A 12 -22.47 -1.40 1.77
N SER A 13 -22.50 -0.40 2.64
CA SER A 13 -21.40 0.55 2.82
C SER A 13 -20.09 -0.14 3.24
N VAL A 14 -20.18 -1.08 4.19
CA VAL A 14 -19.03 -1.89 4.63
C VAL A 14 -18.51 -2.75 3.49
N ALA A 15 -19.38 -3.46 2.77
CA ALA A 15 -19.01 -4.32 1.65
C ALA A 15 -18.31 -3.52 0.54
N THR A 16 -18.89 -2.38 0.15
CA THR A 16 -18.30 -1.48 -0.86
C THR A 16 -16.94 -0.96 -0.43
N ALA A 17 -16.79 -0.54 0.83
CA ALA A 17 -15.52 -0.06 1.35
C ALA A 17 -14.46 -1.16 1.43
N ALA A 18 -14.85 -2.40 1.76
CA ALA A 18 -13.96 -3.56 1.81
C ALA A 18 -13.44 -3.93 0.43
N VAL A 19 -14.31 -3.98 -0.59
CA VAL A 19 -13.89 -4.25 -1.98
C VAL A 19 -12.93 -3.16 -2.48
N ALA A 20 -13.22 -1.88 -2.21
CA ALA A 20 -12.35 -0.78 -2.59
C ALA A 20 -10.97 -0.89 -1.93
N TRP A 21 -10.93 -1.16 -0.61
CA TRP A 21 -9.68 -1.36 0.11
C TRP A 21 -8.89 -2.55 -0.43
N GLN A 22 -9.55 -3.70 -0.68
CA GLN A 22 -8.88 -4.89 -1.20
C GLN A 22 -8.26 -4.64 -2.59
N LYS A 23 -8.96 -3.94 -3.47
CA LYS A 23 -8.42 -3.55 -4.79
C LYS A 23 -7.17 -2.67 -4.65
N ALA A 24 -7.20 -1.68 -3.76
CA ALA A 24 -6.06 -0.82 -3.51
C ALA A 24 -4.89 -1.58 -2.87
N GLU A 25 -5.14 -2.52 -1.96
CA GLU A 25 -4.12 -3.36 -1.34
C GLU A 25 -3.45 -4.28 -2.37
N THR A 26 -4.23 -4.90 -3.27
CA THR A 26 -3.69 -5.70 -4.38
C THR A 26 -2.80 -4.84 -5.28
N ARG A 27 -3.23 -3.62 -5.64
CA ARG A 27 -2.42 -2.70 -6.46
C ARG A 27 -1.14 -2.30 -5.75
N ARG A 28 -1.20 -1.97 -4.46
CA ARG A 28 -0.04 -1.64 -3.64
C ARG A 28 0.96 -2.81 -3.60
N ASN A 29 0.48 -4.04 -3.43
CA ASN A 29 1.34 -5.23 -3.40
C ASN A 29 1.99 -5.50 -4.76
N SER A 30 1.27 -5.32 -5.86
CA SER A 30 1.83 -5.41 -7.21
C SER A 30 2.98 -4.41 -7.41
N LEU A 31 2.76 -3.14 -7.07
CA LEU A 31 3.79 -2.08 -7.18
C LEU A 31 4.98 -2.32 -6.25
N ARG A 32 4.76 -2.89 -5.06
CA ARG A 32 5.84 -3.29 -4.16
C ARG A 32 6.71 -4.38 -4.80
N ASN A 33 6.10 -5.37 -5.44
CA ASN A 33 6.83 -6.45 -6.11
C ASN A 33 7.60 -5.92 -7.33
N GLU A 34 7.02 -5.01 -8.10
CA GLU A 34 7.68 -4.30 -9.20
C GLU A 34 8.92 -3.56 -8.68
N LEU A 35 8.77 -2.74 -7.63
CA LEU A 35 9.87 -2.00 -7.01
C LEU A 35 10.99 -2.93 -6.50
N ASN A 36 10.64 -4.02 -5.82
CA ASN A 36 11.61 -5.01 -5.36
C ASN A 36 12.35 -5.68 -6.53
N THR A 37 11.65 -5.91 -7.64
CA THR A 37 12.26 -6.45 -8.86
C THR A 37 13.26 -5.47 -9.45
N MET A 38 12.93 -4.18 -9.48
CA MET A 38 13.84 -3.13 -9.94
C MET A 38 15.09 -3.03 -9.05
N TYR A 39 14.94 -3.10 -7.73
CA TYR A 39 16.09 -3.15 -6.82
C TYR A 39 17.02 -4.32 -7.13
N ARG A 40 16.45 -5.51 -7.33
CA ARG A 40 17.24 -6.70 -7.69
C ARG A 40 17.97 -6.50 -9.02
N ILE A 41 17.26 -6.07 -10.07
CA ILE A 41 17.87 -5.81 -11.39
C ILE A 41 19.04 -4.82 -11.29
N TYR A 42 18.87 -3.74 -10.53
CA TYR A 42 19.92 -2.74 -10.35
C TYR A 42 21.15 -3.34 -9.65
N PHE A 43 20.96 -4.04 -8.54
CA PHE A 43 22.07 -4.62 -7.77
C PHE A 43 22.74 -5.81 -8.48
N ASP A 44 22.00 -6.58 -9.28
CA ASP A 44 22.57 -7.64 -10.11
C ASP A 44 23.51 -7.06 -11.18
N ALA A 45 23.20 -5.87 -11.72
CA ALA A 45 23.98 -5.22 -12.76
C ALA A 45 25.17 -4.38 -12.24
N ASN A 46 24.99 -3.67 -11.12
CA ASN A 46 25.97 -2.69 -10.62
C ASN A 46 26.73 -3.19 -9.38
N GLY A 47 26.36 -4.37 -8.86
CA GLY A 47 26.76 -4.81 -7.54
C GLY A 47 25.99 -4.07 -6.44
N ARG A 48 25.97 -4.66 -5.25
CA ARG A 48 25.43 -4.02 -4.05
C ARG A 48 26.60 -3.49 -3.20
N PRO A 49 26.49 -2.29 -2.62
CA PRO A 49 27.50 -1.78 -1.69
C PRO A 49 27.86 -2.82 -0.62
N ALA A 50 29.16 -2.98 -0.34
CA ALA A 50 29.67 -4.02 0.55
C ALA A 50 29.02 -3.91 1.95
N GLY A 51 28.32 -4.97 2.36
CA GLY A 51 27.56 -5.01 3.61
C GLY A 51 26.54 -6.15 3.62
N ASP A 52 25.79 -6.27 4.71
CA ASP A 52 24.74 -7.29 4.85
C ASP A 52 23.75 -7.22 3.67
N PRO A 53 23.55 -8.30 2.90
CA PRO A 53 22.55 -8.36 1.82
C PRO A 53 21.10 -8.22 2.33
N LEU A 54 20.87 -8.15 3.64
CA LEU A 54 19.59 -7.79 4.24
C LEU A 54 19.51 -6.31 4.65
N ARG A 55 20.62 -5.57 4.57
CA ARG A 55 20.67 -4.14 4.93
C ARG A 55 19.71 -3.35 4.05
N ARG A 56 18.83 -2.57 4.67
CA ARG A 56 17.88 -1.72 3.94
C ARG A 56 18.64 -0.70 3.09
N ILE A 57 18.03 -0.30 1.97
CA ILE A 57 18.50 0.83 1.17
C ILE A 57 18.44 2.07 2.05
N ASP A 58 19.60 2.64 2.34
CA ASP A 58 19.76 3.82 3.17
C ASP A 58 19.76 5.06 2.27
N PRO A 59 18.76 5.96 2.36
CA PRO A 59 18.68 7.13 1.49
C PRO A 59 19.76 8.18 1.77
N ASP A 60 20.38 8.14 2.95
CA ASP A 60 21.41 9.10 3.36
C ASP A 60 22.83 8.62 2.99
N ASP A 61 22.98 7.36 2.58
CA ASP A 61 24.24 6.78 2.13
C ASP A 61 24.42 6.99 0.61
N PRO A 62 25.44 7.75 0.18
CA PRO A 62 25.70 8.02 -1.24
C PRO A 62 25.88 6.76 -2.09
N ALA A 63 26.29 5.63 -1.51
CA ALA A 63 26.45 4.37 -2.23
C ALA A 63 25.12 3.83 -2.78
N PHE A 64 23.98 4.26 -2.23
CA PHE A 64 22.64 3.91 -2.71
C PHE A 64 22.03 4.97 -3.63
N ALA A 65 22.69 6.11 -3.88
CA ALA A 65 22.14 7.19 -4.69
C ALA A 65 21.69 6.71 -6.07
N GLY A 66 22.49 5.87 -6.73
CA GLY A 66 22.16 5.35 -8.06
C GLY A 66 20.93 4.44 -8.10
N VAL A 67 20.72 3.57 -7.10
CA VAL A 67 19.51 2.73 -7.04
C VAL A 67 18.28 3.57 -6.70
N ILE A 68 18.44 4.61 -5.89
CA ILE A 68 17.36 5.54 -5.53
C ILE A 68 16.91 6.31 -6.75
N GLU A 69 17.84 6.88 -7.51
CA GLU A 69 17.55 7.59 -8.76
C GLU A 69 16.87 6.65 -9.77
N PHE A 70 17.44 5.46 -9.99
CA PHE A 70 16.89 4.45 -10.90
C PHE A 70 15.44 4.04 -10.55
N THR A 71 15.12 3.95 -9.27
CA THR A 71 13.80 3.48 -8.80
C THR A 71 12.83 4.60 -8.42
N ALA A 72 13.22 5.88 -8.53
CA ALA A 72 12.48 7.01 -7.99
C ALA A 72 11.00 7.05 -8.44
N MET A 73 10.74 6.87 -9.74
CA MET A 73 9.37 6.86 -10.27
C MET A 73 8.54 5.68 -9.76
N ALA A 74 9.12 4.48 -9.69
CA ALA A 74 8.43 3.30 -9.19
C ALA A 74 8.15 3.41 -7.69
N TYR A 75 9.11 3.96 -6.94
CA TYR A 75 8.95 4.27 -5.52
C TYR A 75 7.80 5.27 -5.30
N GLY A 76 7.75 6.35 -6.10
CA GLY A 76 6.64 7.32 -6.07
C GLY A 76 5.27 6.65 -6.28
N ARG A 77 5.12 5.86 -7.35
CA ARG A 77 3.88 5.10 -7.60
C ARG A 77 3.49 4.19 -6.44
N PHE A 78 4.46 3.50 -5.85
CA PHE A 78 4.23 2.66 -4.67
C PHE A 78 3.75 3.48 -3.47
N LYS A 79 4.36 4.64 -3.21
CA LYS A 79 3.97 5.56 -2.13
C LYS A 79 2.55 6.08 -2.31
N ASP A 80 2.17 6.45 -3.53
CA ASP A 80 0.80 6.90 -3.83
C ASP A 80 -0.22 5.78 -3.58
N ALA A 81 0.06 4.57 -4.07
CA ALA A 81 -0.80 3.41 -3.83
C ALA A 81 -0.87 3.04 -2.33
N GLN A 82 0.22 3.20 -1.58
CA GLN A 82 0.24 2.99 -0.13
C GLN A 82 -0.65 4.02 0.60
N ALA A 83 -0.60 5.29 0.18
CA ALA A 83 -1.43 6.35 0.73
C ALA A 83 -2.92 6.09 0.45
N GLU A 84 -3.26 5.70 -0.79
CA GLU A 84 -4.62 5.33 -1.18
C GLU A 84 -5.15 4.14 -0.37
N ALA A 85 -4.38 3.05 -0.29
CA ALA A 85 -4.76 1.87 0.50
C ALA A 85 -4.99 2.22 1.97
N THR A 86 -4.16 3.10 2.55
CA THR A 86 -4.31 3.57 3.93
C THR A 86 -5.60 4.38 4.10
N LYS A 87 -5.90 5.29 3.17
CA LYS A 87 -7.14 6.08 3.17
C LYS A 87 -8.38 5.18 3.09
N LEU A 88 -8.38 4.19 2.20
CA LEU A 88 -9.51 3.28 2.02
C LEU A 88 -9.68 2.33 3.21
N LYS A 89 -8.58 1.87 3.82
CA LYS A 89 -8.62 1.11 5.09
C LYS A 89 -9.28 1.91 6.21
N ARG A 90 -8.97 3.21 6.32
CA ARG A 90 -9.63 4.10 7.30
C ARG A 90 -11.13 4.24 7.00
N LYS A 91 -11.51 4.43 5.73
CA LYS A 91 -12.93 4.50 5.33
C LYS A 91 -13.69 3.22 5.67
N MET A 92 -13.11 2.05 5.40
CA MET A 92 -13.69 0.76 5.77
C MET A 92 -13.87 0.63 7.28
N ARG A 93 -12.86 1.01 8.07
CA ARG A 93 -12.97 1.01 9.54
C ARG A 93 -14.10 1.93 10.03
N SER A 94 -14.23 3.12 9.47
CA SER A 94 -15.34 4.03 9.83
C SER A 94 -16.71 3.44 9.51
N ALA A 95 -16.86 2.76 8.37
CA ALA A 95 -18.10 2.08 8.00
C ALA A 95 -18.44 0.92 8.96
N ILE A 96 -17.43 0.15 9.38
CA ILE A 96 -17.59 -0.93 10.37
C ILE A 96 -18.06 -0.35 11.71
N VAL A 97 -17.41 0.71 12.21
CA VAL A 97 -17.81 1.38 13.46
C VAL A 97 -19.24 1.92 13.39
N ALA A 98 -19.65 2.46 12.24
CA ALA A 98 -21.03 2.92 12.04
C ALA A 98 -22.04 1.77 12.09
N LEU A 99 -21.72 0.63 11.48
CA LEU A 99 -22.53 -0.58 11.52
C LEU A 99 -22.64 -1.14 12.95
N GLU A 100 -21.52 -1.21 13.67
CA GLU A 100 -21.46 -1.68 15.06
C GLU A 100 -22.33 -0.84 16.00
N ARG A 101 -22.35 0.49 15.82
CA ARG A 101 -23.19 1.41 16.61
C ARG A 101 -24.68 1.32 16.29
N ALA A 102 -25.04 0.81 15.11
CA ALA A 102 -26.43 0.69 14.69
C ALA A 102 -27.07 -0.65 15.10
N ARG A 103 -26.24 -1.63 15.50
CA ARG A 103 -26.65 -2.94 15.99
C ARG A 103 -27.13 -2.86 17.44
#